data_AF-A0A6L9UKG1-F1
#
_entry.id   AF-A0A6L9UKG1-F1
#
_cell.length_a   1.000
_cell.length_b   1.000
_cell.length_c   1.000
_cell.angle_alpha   90.00
_cell.angle_beta   90.00
_cell.angle_gamma   90.00
#
_symmetry.space_group_name_H-M   'P 1'
#
loop_
_entity.id
_entity.type
_entity.pdbx_description
1 polymer ?
#
loop_
_entity_poly.entity_id
_entity_poly.type
_entity_poly.pdbx_seq_one_letter_code
_entity_poly.pdbx_strand_id
1 'polypeptide(L)' 'MDVRAAVAVAAGKPLEVMTVQLEGPKAGEVLIEVKATGICHTDDFTLSGA' A
#
# COMPACT_ATOMS: atom_id res chain seq x y z
N MET A 1 -1.54 1.14 14.69
CA MET A 1 -0.08 1.35 14.75
C MET A 1 0.31 2.24 13.59
N ASP A 2 1.15 3.23 13.83
CA ASP A 2 1.58 4.19 12.81
C ASP A 2 2.60 3.52 11.88
N VAL A 3 2.29 3.46 10.59
CA VAL A 3 3.20 2.91 9.56
C VAL A 3 3.32 3.84 8.38
N ARG A 4 4.52 3.88 7.77
CA ARG A 4 4.75 4.60 6.52
C ARG A 4 4.34 3.73 5.34
N ALA A 5 3.49 4.24 4.46
CA ALA A 5 2.98 3.54 3.29
C ALA A 5 2.98 4.44 2.05
N ALA A 6 3.03 3.84 0.85
CA ALA A 6 2.76 4.52 -0.41
C ALA A 6 1.29 4.28 -0.78
N VAL A 7 0.50 5.35 -0.92
CA VAL A 7 -0.96 5.29 -1.05
C VAL A 7 -1.41 5.95 -2.35
N ALA A 8 -2.24 5.23 -3.12
CA ALA A 8 -2.92 5.78 -4.28
C ALA A 8 -4.22 6.47 -3.85
N VAL A 9 -4.21 7.80 -3.73
CA VAL A 9 -5.39 8.57 -3.28
C VAL A 9 -6.44 8.76 -4.36
N ALA A 10 -6.04 8.69 -5.64
CA ALA A 10 -6.93 8.74 -6.79
C ALA A 10 -6.24 8.13 -8.02
N ALA A 11 -7.03 7.65 -8.99
CA ALA A 11 -6.54 7.20 -10.28
C ALA A 11 -5.77 8.29 -11.02
N GLY A 12 -4.70 7.90 -11.72
CA GLY A 12 -3.84 8.76 -12.52
C GLY A 12 -2.95 9.72 -11.71
N LYS A 13 -2.97 9.65 -10.37
CA LYS A 13 -2.09 10.45 -9.51
C LYS A 13 -0.86 9.67 -9.07
N PRO A 14 0.28 10.35 -8.80
CA PRO A 14 1.42 9.70 -8.14
C PRO A 14 1.02 9.12 -6.79
N LEU A 15 1.71 8.04 -6.38
CA LEU A 15 1.60 7.51 -5.03
C LEU A 15 2.08 8.56 -4.01
N GLU A 16 1.31 8.73 -2.94
CA GLU A 16 1.66 9.60 -1.82
C GLU A 16 2.26 8.78 -0.69
N VAL A 17 3.44 9.16 -0.22
CA VAL A 17 4.07 8.50 0.93
C VAL A 17 3.61 9.17 2.22
N MET A 18 2.82 8.47 3.02
CA MET A 18 2.20 9.02 4.23
C MET A 18 2.19 8.02 5.39
N THR A 19 1.95 8.52 6.59
CA THR A 19 1.68 7.69 7.77
C THR A 19 0.23 7.26 7.78
N VAL A 20 -0.04 5.97 7.97
CA VAL A 20 -1.38 5.40 8.09
C VAL A 20 -1.52 4.63 9.40
N GLN A 21 -2.77 4.50 9.87
CA GLN A 21 -3.09 3.65 11.02
C GLN A 21 -3.39 2.24 10.55
N LEU A 22 -2.54 1.29 10.97
CA LEU A 22 -2.73 -0.13 10.72
C LEU A 22 -3.28 -0.81 11.98
N GLU A 23 -4.40 -1.52 11.84
CA GLU A 23 -4.96 -2.37 12.88
C GLU A 23 -4.14 -3.66 13.05
N GLY A 24 -4.23 -4.29 14.23
CA GLY A 24 -3.63 -5.61 14.45
C GLY A 24 -4.34 -6.72 13.66
N PRO A 25 -3.69 -7.88 13.46
CA PRO A 25 -4.28 -8.99 12.73
C PRO A 25 -5.47 -9.58 13.50
N LYS A 26 -6.51 -9.99 12.77
CA LYS A 26 -7.68 -10.70 13.31
C LYS A 26 -7.45 -12.22 13.30
N ALA A 27 -8.45 -12.99 13.73
CA ALA A 27 -8.36 -14.44 13.76
C ALA A 27 -8.13 -15.00 12.34
N GLY A 28 -7.01 -15.72 12.17
CA GLY A 28 -6.60 -16.30 10.88
C GLY A 28 -5.75 -15.37 9.99
N GLU A 29 -5.46 -14.14 10.43
CA GLU A 29 -4.62 -13.19 9.71
C GLU A 29 -3.19 -13.15 10.28
N VAL A 30 -2.24 -12.72 9.44
CA VAL A 30 -0.83 -12.51 9.84
C VAL A 30 -0.43 -11.09 9.49
N LEU A 31 0.15 -10.39 10.46
CA LEU A 31 0.77 -9.08 10.25
C LEU A 31 2.24 -9.27 9.87
N ILE A 32 2.64 -8.71 8.73
CA ILE A 32 3.98 -8.89 8.15
C ILE A 32 4.71 -7.54 8.13
N GLU A 33 5.98 -7.53 8.53
CA GLU A 33 6.88 -6.41 8.29
C GLU A 33 7.55 -6.55 6.91
N VAL A 34 7.16 -5.69 5.97
CA VAL A 34 7.72 -5.71 4.61
C VAL A 34 9.13 -5.11 4.61
N LYS A 35 10.15 -5.95 4.37
CA LYS A 35 11.56 -5.52 4.28
C LYS A 35 11.97 -5.03 2.89
N ALA A 36 11.37 -5.58 1.84
CA ALA A 36 11.59 -5.21 0.45
C ALA A 36 10.32 -5.47 -0.38
N THR A 37 10.11 -4.65 -1.41
CA THR A 37 9.01 -4.78 -2.37
C THR A 37 9.47 -4.31 -3.75
N GLY A 38 8.79 -4.75 -4.81
CA GLY A 38 9.01 -4.32 -6.18
C GLY A 38 7.70 -3.91 -6.84
N ILE A 39 7.78 -3.13 -7.92
CA ILE A 39 6.61 -2.70 -8.69
C ILE A 39 6.38 -3.66 -9.85
N CYS A 40 5.17 -4.18 -9.95
CA CYS A 40 4.68 -4.93 -11.09
C CYS A 40 3.98 -3.99 -12.08
N HIS A 41 3.91 -4.39 -13.35
CA HIS A 41 3.12 -3.68 -14.36
C HIS A 41 1.64 -3.57 -13.96
N THR A 42 1.09 -4.56 -13.25
CA THR A 42 -0.31 -4.53 -12.79
C THR A 42 -0.56 -3.44 -11.75
N ASP A 43 0.43 -3.07 -10.95
CA ASP A 43 0.30 -1.96 -9.99
C ASP A 43 0.16 -0.63 -10.74
N ASP A 44 0.98 -0.42 -11.77
CA ASP A 44 0.94 0.79 -12.62
C ASP A 44 -0.36 0.88 -13.42
N PHE A 45 -0.82 -0.23 -14.01
CA PHE A 45 -2.11 -0.31 -14.70
C PHE A 45 -3.27 0.06 -13.77
N THR A 46 -3.25 -0.45 -12.54
CA THR A 46 -4.28 -0.10 -11.54
C THR A 46 -4.19 1.38 -11.16
N LEU A 47 -2.97 1.90 -10.96
CA LEU A 47 -2.74 3.29 -10.61
C LEU A 47 -3.18 4.25 -11.72
N SER A 48 -3.00 3.90 -12.99
CA SER A 48 -3.39 4.74 -14.12
C SER A 48 -4.91 4.93 -14.23
N GLY A 49 -5.70 3.99 -13.67
CA GLY A 49 -7.16 3.97 -13.77
C GLY A 49 -7.67 3.71 -15.19
N ALA A 50 -6.89 2.95 -15.97
CA ALA A 50 -7.18 2.59 -17.36
C ALA A 50 -7.97 1.28 -17.46
#